data_AF-A0A818MWA1-F1
#
_entry.id   AF-A0A818MWA1-F1
#
_cell.length_a   1.000
_cell.length_b   1.000
_cell.length_c   1.000
_cell.angle_alpha   90.00
_cell.angle_beta   90.00
_cell.angle_gamma   90.00
#
_symmetry.space_group_name_H-M   'P 1'
#
loop_
_entity.id
_entity.type
_entity.pdbx_description
1 polymer ?
#
loop_
_entity_poly.entity_id
_entity_poly.type
_entity_poly.pdbx_seq_one_letter_code
_entity_poly.pdbx_strand_id
1 'polypeptide(L)'
;PNTINSFGVPASPANFIAPGKRPVSSMAPLVVIEKQSQRIQQALGASGGTRITTSIAQVSMLNLWFNQNIKQAIDAPRLHSQLLPQEVIAESGFDPEILQNLKNRGHNVTCGSFGGSVIQGIEWRDEVNEYWANCDIRKGGAPDGLS
;
A
#
# COMPACT_ATOMS: atom_id res chain seq x y z
N PRO A 1 4.54 -28.36 -0.94
CA PRO A 1 4.61 -27.92 -2.36
C PRO A 1 3.27 -27.50 -2.97
N ASN A 2 2.14 -28.08 -2.54
CA ASN A 2 0.80 -27.80 -3.11
C ASN A 2 -0.15 -27.06 -2.16
N THR A 3 0.38 -26.23 -1.27
CA THR A 3 -0.41 -25.49 -0.27
C THR A 3 -0.55 -24.04 -0.68
N ILE A 4 -1.78 -23.54 -0.70
CA ILE A 4 -2.09 -22.10 -0.84
C ILE A 4 -1.72 -21.42 0.47
N ASN A 5 -1.08 -20.25 0.41
CA ASN A 5 -0.72 -19.50 1.63
C ASN A 5 -1.96 -18.83 2.25
N SER A 6 -1.80 -18.22 3.43
CA SER A 6 -2.88 -17.50 4.13
C SER A 6 -3.48 -16.32 3.34
N PHE A 7 -2.86 -15.91 2.23
CA PHE A 7 -3.29 -14.83 1.35
C PHE A 7 -3.90 -15.35 0.03
N GLY A 8 -4.19 -16.64 -0.09
CA GLY A 8 -4.79 -17.21 -1.30
C GLY A 8 -3.82 -17.38 -2.48
N VAL A 9 -2.52 -17.13 -2.28
CA VAL A 9 -1.51 -17.25 -3.34
C VAL A 9 -1.07 -18.72 -3.46
N PRO A 10 -1.17 -19.33 -4.66
CA PRO A 10 -0.70 -20.70 -4.88
C PRO A 10 0.84 -20.76 -4.78
N ALA A 11 1.34 -21.91 -4.36
CA ALA A 11 2.77 -22.13 -4.29
C ALA A 11 3.39 -22.09 -5.70
N SER A 12 4.45 -21.30 -5.86
CA SER A 12 5.22 -21.23 -7.10
C SER A 12 6.54 -22.00 -6.94
N PRO A 13 7.08 -22.62 -8.02
CA PRO A 13 8.39 -23.26 -7.97
C PRO A 13 9.49 -22.34 -7.43
N ALA A 14 9.43 -21.06 -7.77
CA ALA A 14 10.32 -20.02 -7.28
C ALA A 14 10.27 -19.84 -5.75
N ASN A 15 9.15 -20.16 -5.09
CA ASN A 15 8.96 -20.01 -3.64
C ASN A 15 8.76 -21.35 -2.90
N PHE A 16 9.09 -22.50 -3.52
CA PHE A 16 9.07 -23.78 -2.80
C PHE A 16 10.09 -23.78 -1.66
N ILE A 17 9.72 -24.44 -0.57
CA ILE A 17 10.53 -24.60 0.64
C ILE A 17 11.75 -25.46 0.32
N ALA A 18 12.93 -25.00 0.72
CA ALA A 18 14.17 -25.74 0.65
C ALA A 18 15.06 -25.39 1.86
N PRO A 19 15.91 -26.32 2.35
CA PRO A 19 16.83 -26.04 3.44
C PRO A 19 17.70 -24.81 3.15
N GLY A 20 17.82 -23.90 4.12
CA GLY A 20 18.61 -22.66 3.99
C GLY A 20 18.02 -21.59 3.05
N LYS A 21 16.93 -21.87 2.33
CA LYS A 21 16.27 -20.89 1.46
C LYS A 21 15.40 -19.95 2.28
N ARG A 22 15.57 -18.64 2.04
CA ARG A 22 14.70 -17.60 2.61
C ARG A 22 13.38 -17.52 1.83
N PRO A 23 12.22 -17.44 2.52
CA PRO A 23 10.93 -17.29 1.84
C PRO A 23 10.83 -15.91 1.18
N VAL A 24 10.02 -15.81 0.12
CA VAL A 24 9.67 -14.51 -0.46
C VAL A 24 8.92 -13.64 0.55
N SER A 25 9.20 -12.34 0.53
CA SER A 25 8.52 -11.34 1.35
C SER A 25 7.92 -10.25 0.47
N SER A 26 6.73 -9.80 0.83
CA SER A 26 6.08 -8.63 0.22
C SER A 26 6.46 -7.32 0.91
N MET A 27 7.31 -7.36 1.95
CA MET A 27 7.81 -6.17 2.61
C MET A 27 8.48 -5.24 1.60
N ALA A 28 8.01 -4.00 1.55
CA ALA A 28 8.48 -2.98 0.62
C ALA A 28 8.68 -1.66 1.38
N PRO A 29 9.70 -1.55 2.26
CA PRO A 29 10.11 -0.24 2.76
C PRO A 29 10.57 0.60 1.56
N LEU A 30 10.06 1.82 1.45
CA LEU A 30 10.32 2.73 0.34
C LEU A 30 10.89 4.05 0.87
N VAL A 31 11.94 4.54 0.22
CA VAL A 31 12.45 5.91 0.40
C VAL A 31 12.60 6.53 -0.98
N VAL A 32 11.98 7.68 -1.17
CA VAL A 32 12.06 8.49 -2.39
C VAL A 32 12.94 9.70 -2.09
N ILE A 33 13.94 9.91 -2.93
CA ILE A 33 14.93 10.98 -2.78
C ILE A 33 14.77 11.93 -3.96
N GLU A 34 14.60 13.22 -3.66
CA GLU A 34 14.63 14.27 -4.68
C GLU A 34 16.07 14.42 -5.18
N LYS A 35 16.25 14.40 -6.51
CA LYS A 35 17.56 14.15 -7.12
C LYS A 35 18.52 15.34 -6.97
N GLN A 36 18.04 16.58 -6.90
CA GLN A 36 18.90 17.77 -6.91
C GLN A 36 19.36 18.13 -5.50
N SER A 37 18.43 18.23 -4.56
CA SER A 37 18.63 18.51 -3.13
C SER A 37 19.12 17.31 -2.33
N GLN A 38 19.01 16.09 -2.88
CA GLN A 38 19.27 14.82 -2.18
C GLN A 38 18.39 14.65 -0.92
N ARG A 39 17.27 15.38 -0.84
CA ARG A 39 16.36 15.32 0.29
C ARG A 39 15.49 14.08 0.21
N ILE A 40 15.17 13.51 1.37
CA ILE A 40 14.14 12.48 1.48
C ILE A 40 12.80 13.17 1.20
N GLN A 41 12.23 12.93 0.02
CA GLN A 41 10.93 13.48 -0.34
C GLN A 41 9.81 12.69 0.34
N GLN A 42 9.98 11.38 0.46
CA GLN A 42 8.99 10.50 1.03
C GLN A 42 9.67 9.26 1.62
N ALA A 43 9.21 8.78 2.77
CA ALA A 43 9.52 7.43 3.24
C ALA A 43 8.27 6.74 3.72
N LEU A 44 8.05 5.50 3.26
CA LEU A 44 6.87 4.70 3.55
C LEU A 44 7.26 3.32 4.05
N GLY A 45 6.54 2.83 5.05
CA GLY A 45 6.58 1.46 5.52
C GLY A 45 5.16 0.91 5.67
N ALA A 46 4.97 -0.37 5.35
CA ALA A 46 3.67 -1.01 5.47
C ALA A 46 3.73 -2.43 6.02
N SER A 47 2.64 -2.83 6.68
CA SER A 47 2.36 -4.21 7.08
C SER A 47 1.04 -4.66 6.47
N GLY A 48 0.85 -5.96 6.20
CA GLY A 48 -0.37 -6.44 5.52
C GLY A 48 -0.16 -7.55 4.49
N GLY A 49 1.00 -8.21 4.49
CA GLY A 49 1.29 -9.34 3.59
C GLY A 49 1.35 -8.93 2.13
N THR A 50 0.65 -9.67 1.26
CA THR A 50 0.61 -9.43 -0.20
C THR A 50 0.13 -8.04 -0.58
N ARG A 51 -0.55 -7.34 0.33
CA ARG A 51 -1.13 -6.02 0.12
C ARG A 51 -0.13 -4.88 0.29
N ILE A 52 0.99 -5.12 0.96
CA ILE A 52 2.04 -4.12 1.24
C ILE A 52 2.43 -3.40 -0.06
N THR A 53 2.80 -4.15 -1.10
CA THR A 53 3.28 -3.59 -2.36
C THR A 53 2.24 -2.70 -3.03
N THR A 54 0.98 -3.14 -3.14
CA THR A 54 -0.09 -2.35 -3.75
C THR A 54 -0.43 -1.11 -2.94
N SER A 55 -0.37 -1.18 -1.61
CA SER A 55 -0.70 -0.03 -0.75
C SER A 55 0.41 1.02 -0.79
N ILE A 56 1.68 0.62 -0.76
CA ILE A 56 2.83 1.52 -0.93
C ILE A 56 2.76 2.22 -2.29
N ALA A 57 2.47 1.48 -3.36
CA ALA A 57 2.34 2.05 -4.70
C ALA A 57 1.23 3.12 -4.76
N GLN A 58 0.03 2.81 -4.26
CA GLN A 58 -1.08 3.77 -4.25
C GLN A 58 -0.78 5.03 -3.44
N VAL A 59 -0.24 4.90 -2.22
CA VAL A 59 0.13 6.08 -1.41
C VAL A 59 1.19 6.92 -2.09
N SER A 60 2.20 6.28 -2.70
CA SER A 60 3.23 6.98 -3.47
C SER A 60 2.64 7.74 -4.65
N MET A 61 1.71 7.12 -5.40
CA MET A 61 1.03 7.77 -6.52
C MET A 61 0.18 8.96 -6.06
N LEU A 62 -0.65 8.78 -5.04
CA LEU A 62 -1.50 9.84 -4.49
C LEU A 62 -0.67 11.04 -4.02
N ASN A 63 0.45 10.78 -3.36
CA ASN A 63 1.32 11.84 -2.86
C ASN A 63 2.13 12.52 -3.97
N LEU A 64 2.84 11.74 -4.79
CA LEU A 64 3.80 12.29 -5.76
C LEU A 64 3.16 12.75 -7.08
N TRP A 65 2.05 12.13 -7.51
CA TRP A 65 1.42 12.43 -8.81
C TRP A 65 0.11 13.19 -8.68
N PHE A 66 -0.67 12.92 -7.63
CA PHE A 66 -1.95 13.60 -7.40
C PHE A 66 -1.86 14.72 -6.36
N ASN A 67 -0.65 15.07 -5.92
CA ASN A 67 -0.35 16.19 -5.01
C ASN A 67 -1.13 16.15 -3.68
N GLN A 68 -1.58 14.97 -3.25
CA GLN A 68 -2.18 14.80 -1.93
C GLN A 68 -1.09 14.83 -0.88
N ASN A 69 -1.32 15.45 0.28
CA ASN A 69 -0.36 15.33 1.38
C ASN A 69 -0.36 13.89 1.95
N ILE A 70 0.67 13.55 2.73
CA ILE A 70 0.87 12.20 3.27
C ILE A 70 -0.31 11.68 4.07
N LYS A 71 -1.03 12.58 4.77
CA LYS A 71 -2.24 12.22 5.52
C LYS A 71 -3.37 11.82 4.56
N GLN A 72 -3.68 12.67 3.60
CA GLN A 72 -4.69 12.40 2.57
C GLN A 72 -4.39 11.09 1.82
N ALA A 73 -3.13 10.90 1.41
CA ALA A 73 -2.72 9.72 0.66
C ALA A 73 -2.85 8.42 1.46
N ILE A 74 -2.47 8.41 2.74
CA ILE A 74 -2.58 7.23 3.62
C ILE A 74 -4.03 6.94 4.00
N ASP A 75 -4.84 7.98 4.24
CA ASP A 75 -6.22 7.84 4.68
C ASP A 75 -7.17 7.53 3.52
N ALA A 76 -6.76 7.77 2.28
CA ALA A 76 -7.54 7.45 1.09
C ALA A 76 -7.97 5.96 1.07
N PRO A 77 -9.20 5.66 0.62
CA PRO A 77 -9.64 4.29 0.35
C PRO A 77 -8.75 3.62 -0.71
N ARG A 78 -8.40 2.35 -0.51
CA ARG A 78 -7.46 1.60 -1.37
C ARG A 78 -8.14 0.47 -2.14
N LEU A 79 -7.50 0.09 -3.25
CA LEU A 79 -7.80 -1.12 -4.01
C LEU A 79 -6.67 -2.13 -3.85
N HIS A 80 -6.99 -3.42 -3.94
CA HIS A 80 -6.01 -4.47 -3.99
C HIS A 80 -6.40 -5.54 -5.01
N SER A 81 -5.43 -5.92 -5.85
CA SER A 81 -5.49 -7.12 -6.66
C SER A 81 -4.08 -7.70 -6.74
N GLN A 82 -3.97 -9.02 -6.64
CA GLN A 82 -2.72 -9.76 -6.63
C GLN A 82 -2.66 -10.82 -7.74
N LEU A 83 -3.42 -10.58 -8.83
CA LEU A 83 -3.63 -11.47 -9.99
C LEU A 83 -4.39 -12.76 -9.67
N LEU A 84 -3.97 -13.51 -8.65
CA LEU A 84 -4.59 -14.75 -8.20
C LEU A 84 -4.92 -14.69 -6.69
N PRO A 85 -6.17 -14.97 -6.29
CA PRO A 85 -7.34 -15.20 -7.15
C PRO A 85 -7.72 -13.96 -7.98
N GLN A 86 -8.50 -14.16 -9.05
CA GLN A 86 -8.94 -13.07 -9.92
C GLN A 86 -10.03 -12.25 -9.23
N GLU A 87 -9.61 -11.40 -8.31
CA GLU A 87 -10.47 -10.49 -7.56
C GLU A 87 -9.81 -9.11 -7.43
N VAL A 88 -10.67 -8.11 -7.28
CA VAL A 88 -10.30 -6.76 -6.88
C VAL A 88 -11.07 -6.48 -5.60
N ILE A 89 -10.33 -6.15 -4.53
CA ILE A 89 -10.91 -5.83 -3.24
C ILE A 89 -10.77 -4.32 -3.03
N ALA A 90 -11.87 -3.65 -2.72
CA ALA A 90 -11.92 -2.23 -2.41
C ALA A 90 -12.25 -2.00 -0.93
N GLU A 91 -11.65 -0.98 -0.34
CA GLU A 91 -12.06 -0.47 0.97
C GLU A 91 -13.40 0.27 0.89
N SER A 92 -14.17 0.24 1.99
CA SER A 92 -15.35 1.09 2.13
C SER A 92 -15.01 2.56 1.88
N GLY A 93 -15.88 3.27 1.15
CA GLY A 93 -15.67 4.67 0.79
C GLY A 93 -14.91 4.88 -0.53
N PHE A 94 -14.44 3.82 -1.18
CA PHE A 94 -13.90 3.93 -2.54
C PHE A 94 -14.98 4.39 -3.53
N ASP A 95 -14.57 5.16 -4.55
CA ASP A 95 -15.47 5.76 -5.52
C ASP A 95 -16.36 4.71 -6.24
N PRO A 96 -17.70 4.76 -6.05
CA PRO A 96 -18.61 3.77 -6.61
C PRO A 96 -18.64 3.78 -8.15
N GLU A 97 -18.39 4.91 -8.79
CA GLU A 97 -18.33 5.00 -10.25
C GLU A 97 -17.12 4.24 -10.80
N ILE A 98 -15.96 4.36 -10.15
CA ILE A 98 -14.76 3.59 -10.51
C ILE A 98 -15.01 2.09 -10.30
N LEU A 99 -15.60 1.71 -9.17
CA LEU A 99 -15.91 0.30 -8.89
C LEU A 99 -16.87 -0.29 -9.93
N GLN A 100 -17.88 0.48 -10.36
CA GLN A 100 -18.82 0.05 -11.39
C GLN A 100 -18.15 -0.08 -12.76
N ASN A 101 -17.28 0.87 -13.12
CA ASN A 101 -16.50 0.80 -14.36
C ASN A 101 -15.57 -0.43 -14.40
N LEU A 102 -14.98 -0.81 -13.27
CA LEU A 102 -14.19 -2.04 -13.16
C LEU A 102 -15.06 -3.28 -13.37
N LYS A 103 -16.24 -3.34 -12.75
CA LYS A 103 -17.21 -4.45 -12.96
C LYS A 103 -17.65 -4.55 -14.42
N ASN A 104 -17.94 -3.42 -15.06
CA ASN A 104 -18.35 -3.38 -16.47
C ASN A 104 -17.23 -3.88 -17.42
N ARG A 105 -15.97 -3.76 -17.00
CA ARG A 105 -14.80 -4.31 -17.72
C ARG A 105 -14.52 -5.78 -17.41
N GLY A 106 -15.36 -6.43 -16.59
CA GLY A 106 -15.25 -7.86 -16.25
C GLY A 106 -14.43 -8.16 -15.00
N HIS A 107 -14.02 -7.15 -14.22
CA HIS A 107 -13.34 -7.41 -12.95
C HIS A 107 -14.34 -7.91 -11.88
N ASN A 108 -13.95 -8.95 -11.15
CA ASN A 108 -14.68 -9.39 -9.97
C ASN A 108 -14.35 -8.47 -8.78
N VAL A 109 -15.20 -7.46 -8.56
CA VAL A 109 -14.97 -6.42 -7.54
C VAL A 109 -15.80 -6.66 -6.29
N THR A 110 -15.13 -6.75 -5.15
CA THR A 110 -15.75 -6.77 -3.81
C THR A 110 -15.42 -5.47 -3.07
N CYS A 111 -16.35 -4.96 -2.25
CA CYS A 111 -16.15 -3.75 -1.47
C CYS A 111 -16.65 -3.99 -0.04
N GLY A 112 -15.88 -3.57 0.97
CA GLY A 112 -16.29 -3.71 2.37
C GLY A 112 -15.18 -3.45 3.38
N SER A 113 -15.34 -4.01 4.58
CA SER A 113 -14.36 -3.88 5.67
C SER A 113 -13.05 -4.56 5.27
N PHE A 114 -12.09 -3.73 4.91
CA PHE A 114 -10.78 -4.17 4.50
C PHE A 114 -9.86 -4.20 5.71
N GLY A 115 -9.81 -5.36 6.36
CA GLY A 115 -8.73 -5.65 7.28
C GLY A 115 -7.47 -5.95 6.50
N GLY A 116 -6.63 -4.95 6.22
CA GLY A 116 -5.23 -5.25 5.91
C GLY A 116 -4.57 -4.35 4.88
N SER A 117 -4.02 -3.25 5.34
CA SER A 117 -2.63 -2.85 5.15
C SER A 117 -2.48 -1.63 6.05
N VAL A 118 -1.44 -1.56 6.87
CA VAL A 118 -1.22 -0.43 7.77
C VAL A 118 0.03 0.27 7.31
N ILE A 119 -0.10 1.52 6.90
CA ILE A 119 1.00 2.35 6.40
C ILE A 119 1.46 3.34 7.49
N GLN A 120 2.76 3.55 7.54
CA GLN A 120 3.38 4.65 8.27
C GLN A 120 4.18 5.42 7.23
N GLY A 121 4.05 6.75 7.22
CA GLY A 121 4.70 7.55 6.19
C GLY A 121 5.12 8.92 6.68
N ILE A 122 6.20 9.40 6.09
CA ILE A 122 6.67 10.79 6.19
C ILE A 122 6.85 11.38 4.80
N GLU A 123 6.62 12.67 4.66
CA GLU A 123 6.78 13.45 3.43
C GLU A 123 7.45 14.78 3.77
N TRP A 124 8.33 15.24 2.89
CA TRP A 124 8.82 16.61 2.92
C TRP A 124 7.87 17.57 2.16
N ARG A 125 7.45 18.68 2.78
CA ARG A 125 6.62 19.70 2.14
C ARG A 125 7.42 20.98 1.90
N ASP A 126 7.78 21.25 0.65
CA ASP A 126 8.55 22.45 0.29
C ASP A 126 7.81 23.76 0.64
N GLU A 127 6.49 23.78 0.56
CA GLU A 127 5.65 24.97 0.83
C GLU A 127 5.80 25.50 2.26
N VAL A 128 6.01 24.60 3.22
CA VAL A 128 6.13 24.91 4.65
C VAL A 128 7.52 24.58 5.21
N ASN A 129 8.42 24.05 4.38
CA ASN A 129 9.79 23.68 4.72
C ASN A 129 9.89 22.72 5.92
N GLU A 130 8.99 21.73 5.99
CA GLU A 130 8.86 20.81 7.11
C GLU A 130 8.52 19.38 6.66
N TYR A 131 8.79 18.41 7.54
CA TYR A 131 8.31 17.04 7.38
C TYR A 131 6.92 16.87 7.98
N TRP A 132 6.03 16.28 7.21
CA TRP A 132 4.72 15.82 7.70
C TRP A 132 4.75 14.30 7.84
N ALA A 133 4.18 13.80 8.93
CA ALA A 133 4.09 12.38 9.22
C ALA A 133 2.62 11.99 9.43
N ASN A 134 2.26 10.77 9.01
CA ASN A 134 0.94 10.23 9.31
C ASN A 134 1.01 8.73 9.62
N CYS A 135 0.15 8.33 10.56
CA CYS A 135 -0.09 6.94 10.92
C CYS A 135 -1.44 6.49 10.37
N ASP A 136 -1.48 5.33 9.73
CA ASP A 136 -2.71 4.81 9.16
C ASP A 136 -3.77 4.56 10.25
N ILE A 137 -4.90 5.25 10.10
CA ILE A 137 -6.05 5.22 11.02
C ILE A 137 -6.60 3.81 11.25
N ARG A 138 -6.36 2.89 10.31
CA ARG A 138 -6.85 1.49 10.37
C ARG A 138 -6.25 0.69 11.53
N LYS A 139 -5.17 1.19 12.16
CA LYS A 139 -4.58 0.61 13.37
C LYS A 139 -4.71 1.52 14.61
N GLY A 140 -5.13 2.78 14.45
CA GLY A 140 -5.28 3.74 15.55
C GLY A 140 -3.97 4.23 16.16
N GLY A 141 -2.90 4.40 15.35
CA GLY A 141 -1.64 5.00 15.79
C GLY A 141 -1.63 6.53 15.68
N ALA A 142 -0.64 7.18 16.29
CA ALA A 142 -0.42 8.63 16.19
C ALA A 142 1.05 8.94 15.85
N PRO A 143 1.33 9.87 14.94
CA PRO A 143 2.69 10.35 14.69
C PRO A 143 3.13 11.29 15.82
N ASP A 144 4.42 11.28 16.14
CA ASP A 144 5.03 12.20 17.10
C ASP A 144 6.38 12.71 16.54
N GLY A 145 6.73 13.95 16.86
CA GLY A 145 7.88 14.63 16.27
C GLY A 145 8.34 15.85 17.08
N LEU A 146 9.63 16.16 16.97
CA LEU A 146 10.24 17.37 17.52
C LEU A 146 10.49 18.35 16.37
N SER A 147 9.94 19.56 16.48
CA SER A 147 10.21 20.69 15.58
C SER A 147 11.55 21.34 15.85
#